data_AF-N0AS27-F1
#
_entry.id   AF-N0AS27-F1
#
_cell.length_a   1.000
_cell.length_b   1.000
_cell.length_c   1.000
_cell.angle_alpha   90.00
_cell.angle_beta   90.00
_cell.angle_gamma   90.00
#
_symmetry.space_group_name_H-M   'P 1'
#
loop_
_entity.id
_entity.type
_entity.pdbx_description
1 polymer ?
#
loop_
_entity_poly.entity_id
_entity_poly.type
_entity_poly.pdbx_seq_one_letter_code
_entity_poly.pdbx_strand_id
1 'polypeptide(L)'
;MKKVIALLAVISLTGILSSCEINNVNISKEKENNSIVDKNNYKKNSTNHTNDENKKQKTQLNIQEYYPIKENTRYIYEGTGNEFASYNVYNDYISGEKVQQRINNGGTVIASVIELKDGKLNKIYSRGEVYYRENLLEATGYGEETLLMEPLKNGTTWTLKDSRVRTITNTSADIMTPTGTFKAIEVTTVSTDGKNLDYYAKNKGLIKSIYISGDTQISSTLSEIEENVPEKQNINFYYPNINDGKIYYKNKEVSFRTNEITRKVLAEAYKEEVNNQLGKVFSPNTQINSLYLNNDQHVYIDLNQDFIKEMQAGAPYETMILQSVANTFGQYYHSDRVYLTINNNPYESGHISIKKGEYLKVGLQNIIEMK
;
A
#
# COMPACT_ATOMS: atom_id res chain seq x y z
N MET A 1 23.89 44.63 1.02
CA MET A 1 23.86 43.22 0.55
C MET A 1 24.20 42.30 1.71
N LYS A 2 23.20 41.71 2.36
CA LYS A 2 23.31 40.51 3.21
C LYS A 2 22.05 39.71 2.96
N LYS A 3 22.16 38.59 2.24
CA LYS A 3 21.06 37.66 2.00
C LYS A 3 20.82 36.90 3.31
N VAL A 4 19.68 37.13 3.93
CA VAL A 4 19.18 36.28 5.01
C VAL A 4 18.44 35.13 4.32
N ILE A 5 19.04 33.94 4.38
CA ILE A 5 18.38 32.70 3.94
C ILE A 5 17.39 32.34 5.04
N ALA A 6 16.11 32.55 4.78
CA ALA A 6 15.03 32.04 5.63
C ALA A 6 14.95 30.52 5.44
N LEU A 7 15.34 29.80 6.48
CA LEU A 7 15.16 28.35 6.59
C LEU A 7 13.66 28.10 6.80
N LEU A 8 12.93 27.79 5.72
CA LEU A 8 11.55 27.32 5.81
C LEU A 8 11.57 25.90 6.38
N ALA A 9 11.19 25.79 7.64
CA ALA A 9 10.94 24.50 8.28
C ALA A 9 9.80 23.81 7.52
N VAL A 10 10.12 22.67 6.91
CA VAL A 10 9.15 21.73 6.35
C VAL A 10 8.33 21.21 7.52
N ILE A 11 7.10 21.73 7.68
CA ILE A 11 6.09 21.09 8.54
C ILE A 11 5.56 19.92 7.71
N SER A 12 6.32 18.84 7.68
CA SER A 12 5.73 17.54 7.48
C SER A 12 4.74 17.34 8.62
N LEU A 13 3.49 17.04 8.30
CA LEU A 13 2.51 16.54 9.27
C LEU A 13 2.91 15.10 9.67
N THR A 14 4.15 14.94 10.14
CA THR A 14 4.68 13.76 10.80
C THR A 14 4.31 13.89 12.25
N GLY A 15 3.50 12.95 12.73
CA GLY A 15 3.19 12.80 14.14
C GLY A 15 4.47 12.88 14.97
N ILE A 16 4.36 13.63 16.06
CA ILE A 16 5.38 13.80 17.08
C ILE A 16 5.87 12.42 17.51
N LEU A 17 7.18 12.19 17.38
CA LEU A 17 7.88 11.08 18.00
C LEU A 17 7.77 11.22 19.51
N SER A 18 6.88 10.44 20.12
CA SER A 18 7.00 10.06 21.52
C SER A 18 7.45 8.61 21.57
N SER A 19 8.64 8.44 22.14
CA SER A 19 9.30 7.20 22.47
C SER A 19 8.44 6.31 23.39
N CYS A 20 8.43 5.01 23.06
CA CYS A 20 8.13 3.86 23.90
C CYS A 20 6.77 3.81 24.63
N GLU A 21 5.89 2.94 24.14
CA GLU A 21 5.51 1.76 24.91
C GLU A 21 5.22 0.59 23.96
N ILE A 22 5.89 -0.54 24.24
CA ILE A 22 5.86 -1.77 23.47
C ILE A 22 4.50 -2.45 23.69
N ASN A 23 3.70 -2.57 22.64
CA ASN A 23 2.61 -3.53 22.59
C ASN A 23 2.88 -4.54 21.47
N ASN A 24 3.01 -5.80 21.87
CA ASN A 24 3.26 -6.95 21.01
C ASN A 24 2.16 -7.08 19.96
N VAL A 25 2.48 -6.79 18.70
CA VAL A 25 1.62 -7.16 17.55
C VAL A 25 1.98 -8.57 17.13
N ASN A 26 1.06 -9.50 17.39
CA ASN A 26 1.11 -10.87 16.87
C ASN A 26 0.65 -10.85 15.41
N ILE A 27 1.58 -11.03 14.47
CA ILE A 27 1.26 -11.28 13.06
C ILE A 27 1.05 -12.80 12.91
N SER A 28 -0.20 -13.21 12.74
CA SER A 28 -0.57 -14.60 12.51
C SER A 28 -0.30 -15.02 11.06
N LYS A 29 0.32 -16.18 10.89
CA LYS A 29 0.56 -16.86 9.61
C LYS A 29 -0.77 -17.19 8.90
N GLU A 30 -0.92 -16.75 7.66
CA GLU A 30 -2.07 -17.11 6.81
C GLU A 30 -2.07 -18.62 6.48
N LYS A 31 -3.23 -19.25 6.64
CA LYS A 31 -3.59 -20.54 6.04
C LYS A 31 -4.84 -20.34 5.19
N GLU A 32 -4.74 -20.66 3.90
CA GLU A 32 -5.86 -20.69 2.95
C GLU A 32 -6.79 -21.88 3.24
N ASN A 33 -8.11 -21.67 3.10
CA ASN A 33 -9.09 -22.72 2.91
C ASN A 33 -10.13 -22.27 1.87
N ASN A 34 -10.29 -23.09 0.83
CA ASN A 34 -11.27 -22.97 -0.25
C ASN A 34 -12.39 -24.01 -0.05
N SER A 35 -13.67 -23.61 -0.15
CA SER A 35 -14.73 -24.46 -0.73
C SER A 35 -16.07 -23.72 -0.92
N ILE A 36 -16.34 -23.41 -2.20
CA ILE A 36 -17.55 -23.65 -3.02
C ILE A 36 -18.92 -23.79 -2.31
N VAL A 37 -19.90 -22.96 -2.72
CA VAL A 37 -21.34 -23.29 -2.66
C VAL A 37 -22.04 -22.89 -3.97
N ASP A 38 -22.82 -23.85 -4.47
CA ASP A 38 -23.57 -23.88 -5.72
C ASP A 38 -24.81 -22.97 -5.78
N LYS A 39 -25.19 -22.63 -7.02
CA LYS A 39 -26.44 -21.97 -7.42
C LYS A 39 -27.55 -23.00 -7.72
N ASN A 40 -28.82 -22.59 -7.47
CA ASN A 40 -30.09 -22.89 -8.19
C ASN A 40 -31.27 -23.09 -7.19
N ASN A 41 -32.54 -22.72 -7.39
CA ASN A 41 -33.27 -21.87 -8.33
C ASN A 41 -34.78 -21.81 -7.89
N TYR A 42 -35.52 -20.79 -8.36
CA TYR A 42 -36.99 -20.71 -8.65
C TYR A 42 -38.09 -20.62 -7.55
N LYS A 43 -38.81 -19.46 -7.47
CA LYS A 43 -40.19 -19.09 -8.01
C LYS A 43 -41.30 -19.36 -6.96
N LYS A 44 -42.46 -18.70 -6.86
CA LYS A 44 -43.23 -17.55 -7.44
C LYS A 44 -44.45 -17.45 -6.47
N ASN A 45 -44.99 -16.32 -6.01
CA ASN A 45 -45.99 -15.43 -6.63
C ASN A 45 -47.00 -15.03 -5.52
N SER A 46 -47.36 -13.76 -5.38
CA SER A 46 -48.74 -13.25 -5.56
C SER A 46 -48.96 -11.92 -4.82
N THR A 47 -49.62 -11.04 -5.56
CA THR A 47 -49.98 -9.64 -5.35
C THR A 47 -51.06 -9.40 -4.29
N ASN A 48 -51.05 -8.21 -3.68
CA ASN A 48 -52.25 -7.39 -3.52
C ASN A 48 -51.91 -5.89 -3.44
N HIS A 49 -52.66 -5.09 -4.19
CA HIS A 49 -52.62 -3.64 -4.25
C HIS A 49 -53.46 -3.03 -3.11
N THR A 50 -52.94 -1.95 -2.51
CA THR A 50 -53.76 -0.80 -2.08
C THR A 50 -52.93 0.48 -2.08
N ASN A 51 -53.59 1.57 -2.45
CA ASN A 51 -53.06 2.88 -2.82
C ASN A 51 -52.64 3.78 -1.65
N ASP A 52 -51.87 4.80 -2.03
CA ASP A 52 -51.68 6.13 -1.42
C ASP A 52 -50.93 6.25 -0.09
N GLU A 53 -49.67 6.70 -0.17
CA GLU A 53 -49.36 8.13 0.01
C GLU A 53 -47.90 8.40 -0.38
N ASN A 54 -47.72 9.38 -1.27
CA ASN A 54 -46.44 9.83 -1.79
C ASN A 54 -45.65 10.62 -0.72
N LYS A 55 -45.09 9.92 0.28
CA LYS A 55 -43.95 10.45 1.02
C LYS A 55 -42.73 10.28 0.12
N LYS A 56 -42.12 11.39 -0.32
CA LYS A 56 -40.71 11.40 -0.75
C LYS A 56 -39.89 10.83 0.41
N GLN A 57 -39.71 9.51 0.42
CA GLN A 57 -38.84 8.82 1.36
C GLN A 57 -37.44 9.35 1.02
N LYS A 58 -36.95 10.27 1.84
CA LYS A 58 -35.62 10.85 1.69
C LYS A 58 -34.66 9.67 1.80
N THR A 59 -34.18 9.17 0.66
CA THR A 59 -33.29 8.01 0.60
C THR A 59 -32.13 8.30 1.52
N GLN A 60 -31.97 7.48 2.56
CA GLN A 60 -30.88 7.65 3.52
C GLN A 60 -29.57 7.46 2.75
N LEU A 61 -28.75 8.52 2.74
CA LEU A 61 -27.43 8.49 2.12
C LEU A 61 -26.57 7.46 2.85
N ASN A 62 -25.86 6.64 2.09
CA ASN A 62 -25.05 5.53 2.60
C ASN A 62 -23.57 5.74 2.25
N ILE A 63 -22.66 5.46 3.19
CA ILE A 63 -21.21 5.65 3.00
C ILE A 63 -20.66 4.85 1.81
N GLN A 64 -21.11 3.60 1.56
CA GLN A 64 -20.63 2.82 0.41
C GLN A 64 -20.83 3.56 -0.92
N GLU A 65 -21.89 4.39 -1.05
CA GLU A 65 -22.11 5.18 -2.26
C GLU A 65 -21.11 6.32 -2.41
N TYR A 66 -20.55 6.84 -1.31
CA TYR A 66 -19.60 7.96 -1.31
C TYR A 66 -18.15 7.52 -1.17
N TYR A 67 -17.89 6.25 -0.88
CA TYR A 67 -16.56 5.67 -0.81
C TYR A 67 -16.56 4.24 -1.40
N PRO A 68 -16.71 4.10 -2.73
CA PRO A 68 -16.70 2.80 -3.37
C PRO A 68 -15.29 2.18 -3.32
N ILE A 69 -15.19 0.95 -2.84
CA ILE A 69 -13.96 0.16 -2.87
C ILE A 69 -13.88 -0.54 -4.23
N LYS A 70 -12.87 -0.18 -5.05
CA LYS A 70 -12.68 -0.69 -6.41
C LYS A 70 -11.31 -1.31 -6.59
N GLU A 71 -11.25 -2.51 -7.17
CA GLU A 71 -10.00 -3.14 -7.57
C GLU A 71 -9.36 -2.43 -8.76
N ASN A 72 -8.04 -2.56 -8.91
CA ASN A 72 -7.27 -2.12 -10.08
C ASN A 72 -7.56 -0.67 -10.49
N THR A 73 -7.69 0.21 -9.50
CA THR A 73 -8.07 1.60 -9.71
C THR A 73 -6.97 2.51 -9.21
N ARG A 74 -6.64 3.51 -10.02
CA ARG A 74 -5.74 4.60 -9.65
C ARG A 74 -6.53 5.90 -9.59
N TYR A 75 -6.32 6.67 -8.53
CA TYR A 75 -6.85 8.02 -8.37
C TYR A 75 -5.70 9.02 -8.46
N ILE A 76 -5.84 10.07 -9.26
CA ILE A 76 -4.82 11.10 -9.46
C ILE A 76 -5.33 12.42 -8.92
N TYR A 77 -4.61 13.03 -7.99
CA TYR A 77 -4.96 14.32 -7.37
C TYR A 77 -3.93 15.38 -7.74
N GLU A 78 -4.42 16.50 -8.28
CA GLU A 78 -3.64 17.71 -8.52
C GLU A 78 -3.56 18.55 -7.25
N GLY A 79 -2.34 18.95 -6.90
CA GLY A 79 -2.03 19.75 -5.73
C GLY A 79 -1.87 21.24 -6.01
N THR A 80 -2.17 22.07 -5.02
CA THR A 80 -1.86 23.50 -5.00
C THR A 80 -1.41 23.89 -3.58
N GLY A 81 -0.48 24.84 -3.48
CA GLY A 81 -0.01 25.40 -2.20
C GLY A 81 1.32 24.81 -1.71
N ASN A 82 1.62 23.53 -2.00
CA ASN A 82 2.94 22.94 -1.80
C ASN A 82 3.21 21.77 -2.76
N GLU A 83 4.46 21.30 -2.80
CA GLU A 83 4.97 20.23 -3.67
C GLU A 83 4.42 18.84 -3.34
N PHE A 84 3.93 18.62 -2.11
CA PHE A 84 3.41 17.33 -1.63
C PHE A 84 1.87 17.24 -1.71
N ALA A 85 1.20 18.28 -2.21
CA ALA A 85 -0.24 18.34 -2.32
C ALA A 85 -0.77 17.51 -3.49
N SER A 86 0.07 17.23 -4.49
CA SER A 86 -0.28 16.32 -5.59
C SER A 86 0.05 14.89 -5.16
N TYR A 87 -0.85 13.95 -5.40
CA TYR A 87 -0.60 12.55 -5.08
C TYR A 87 -1.42 11.58 -5.94
N ASN A 88 -0.93 10.36 -6.04
CA ASN A 88 -1.61 9.23 -6.64
C ASN A 88 -2.02 8.23 -5.57
N VAL A 89 -3.16 7.56 -5.76
CA VAL A 89 -3.63 6.49 -4.88
C VAL A 89 -3.89 5.23 -5.70
N TYR A 90 -3.29 4.11 -5.29
CA TYR A 90 -3.61 2.77 -5.79
C TYR A 90 -4.24 1.94 -4.68
N ASN A 91 -5.15 1.03 -5.03
CA ASN A 91 -5.71 0.06 -4.09
C ASN A 91 -4.91 -1.26 -4.17
N ASP A 92 -3.99 -1.46 -3.22
CA ASP A 92 -3.06 -2.59 -3.22
C ASP A 92 -3.76 -3.91 -2.86
N TYR A 93 -4.58 -3.91 -1.82
CA TYR A 93 -5.30 -5.07 -1.29
C TYR A 93 -6.71 -4.70 -0.86
N ILE A 94 -7.66 -5.62 -1.05
CA ILE A 94 -9.07 -5.48 -0.68
C ILE A 94 -9.54 -6.80 -0.08
N SER A 95 -10.24 -6.73 1.05
CA SER A 95 -10.92 -7.88 1.64
C SER A 95 -12.20 -7.41 2.32
N GLY A 96 -13.36 -7.85 1.82
CA GLY A 96 -14.66 -7.41 2.31
C GLY A 96 -14.82 -5.89 2.24
N GLU A 97 -15.05 -5.27 3.39
CA GLU A 97 -15.22 -3.81 3.55
C GLU A 97 -13.92 -3.06 3.89
N LYS A 98 -12.75 -3.73 3.76
CA LYS A 98 -11.43 -3.12 3.93
C LYS A 98 -10.73 -2.90 2.60
N VAL A 99 -10.00 -1.79 2.49
CA VAL A 99 -9.07 -1.50 1.41
C VAL A 99 -7.74 -0.97 1.96
N GLN A 100 -6.64 -1.54 1.50
CA GLN A 100 -5.31 -0.98 1.65
C GLN A 100 -5.00 -0.10 0.44
N GLN A 101 -4.66 1.15 0.71
CA GLN A 101 -4.27 2.14 -0.27
C GLN A 101 -2.78 2.44 -0.18
N ARG A 102 -2.15 2.55 -1.35
CA ARG A 102 -0.81 3.11 -1.53
C ARG A 102 -0.95 4.53 -2.03
N ILE A 103 -0.48 5.49 -1.25
CA ILE A 103 -0.55 6.93 -1.55
C ILE A 103 0.87 7.43 -1.81
N ASN A 104 1.13 7.94 -3.00
CA ASN A 104 2.44 8.49 -3.38
C ASN A 104 2.29 9.97 -3.72
N ASN A 105 2.93 10.83 -2.93
CA ASN A 105 2.90 12.29 -3.10
C ASN A 105 4.21 12.88 -3.64
N GLY A 106 5.10 12.04 -4.19
CA GLY A 106 6.41 12.42 -4.69
C GLY A 106 7.49 12.61 -3.61
N GLY A 107 7.09 12.84 -2.36
CA GLY A 107 8.01 12.92 -1.21
C GLY A 107 8.15 11.59 -0.46
N THR A 108 7.06 10.85 -0.31
CA THR A 108 7.01 9.56 0.39
C THR A 108 5.91 8.67 -0.19
N VAL A 109 5.95 7.39 0.16
CA VAL A 109 4.87 6.44 -0.11
C VAL A 109 4.25 5.99 1.20
N ILE A 110 2.94 6.17 1.32
CA ILE A 110 2.15 5.85 2.51
C ILE A 110 1.31 4.61 2.20
N ALA A 111 1.34 3.63 3.09
CA ALA A 111 0.36 2.55 3.14
C ALA A 111 -0.71 2.91 4.16
N SER A 112 -1.98 2.92 3.75
CA SER A 112 -3.12 3.20 4.62
C SER A 112 -4.19 2.13 4.48
N VAL A 113 -4.80 1.71 5.59
CA VAL A 113 -5.93 0.77 5.57
C VAL A 113 -7.20 1.50 6.00
N ILE A 114 -8.19 1.45 5.13
CA ILE A 114 -9.52 2.01 5.34
C ILE A 114 -10.50 0.87 5.51
N GLU A 115 -11.31 0.91 6.57
CA GLU A 115 -12.36 -0.06 6.86
C GLU A 115 -13.71 0.67 6.96
N LEU A 116 -14.70 0.14 6.25
CA LEU A 116 -16.08 0.51 6.47
C LEU A 116 -16.70 -0.46 7.49
N LYS A 117 -17.19 0.08 8.60
CA LYS A 117 -17.77 -0.71 9.68
C LYS A 117 -18.71 0.14 10.54
N ASP A 118 -19.85 -0.43 10.94
CA ASP A 118 -20.81 0.20 11.84
C ASP A 118 -21.25 1.62 11.41
N GLY A 119 -21.45 1.82 10.10
CA GLY A 119 -21.82 3.13 9.53
C GLY A 119 -20.70 4.18 9.61
N LYS A 120 -19.43 3.74 9.71
CA LYS A 120 -18.26 4.62 9.77
C LYS A 120 -17.21 4.18 8.75
N LEU A 121 -16.66 5.16 8.04
CA LEU A 121 -15.44 5.00 7.26
C LEU A 121 -14.24 5.32 8.16
N ASN A 122 -13.48 4.31 8.56
CA ASN A 122 -12.35 4.46 9.47
C ASN A 122 -11.05 4.24 8.72
N LYS A 123 -10.08 5.14 8.91
CA LYS A 123 -8.68 4.82 8.67
C LYS A 123 -8.16 4.12 9.92
N ILE A 124 -7.82 2.84 9.80
CA ILE A 124 -7.37 2.00 10.92
C ILE A 124 -5.84 1.81 10.95
N TYR A 125 -5.16 2.16 9.85
CA TYR A 125 -3.71 2.13 9.74
C TYR A 125 -3.21 3.16 8.74
N SER A 126 -2.04 3.75 9.02
CA SER A 126 -1.35 4.70 8.15
C SER A 126 0.14 4.75 8.51
N ARG A 127 1.01 4.29 7.61
CA ARG A 127 2.47 4.34 7.77
C ARG A 127 3.12 4.93 6.53
N GLY A 128 3.95 5.96 6.73
CA GLY A 128 4.81 6.52 5.67
C GLY A 128 6.08 5.70 5.46
N GLU A 129 6.87 6.05 4.44
CA GLU A 129 8.10 5.34 4.06
C GLU A 129 7.90 3.85 3.72
N VAL A 130 6.71 3.50 3.19
CA VAL A 130 6.37 2.12 2.79
C VAL A 130 6.54 1.97 1.28
N TYR A 131 7.79 1.89 0.84
CA TYR A 131 8.17 1.78 -0.58
C TYR A 131 7.99 0.36 -1.14
N TYR A 132 7.96 -0.64 -0.28
CA TYR A 132 7.65 -2.03 -0.62
C TYR A 132 6.13 -2.29 -0.61
N ARG A 133 5.72 -3.43 -1.14
CA ARG A 133 4.32 -3.89 -1.15
C ARG A 133 4.10 -5.15 -0.31
N GLU A 134 3.38 -5.00 0.80
CA GLU A 134 2.92 -6.08 1.67
C GLU A 134 1.43 -5.95 1.95
N ASN A 135 0.77 -7.07 2.26
CA ASN A 135 -0.61 -7.07 2.74
C ASN A 135 -0.64 -6.67 4.21
N LEU A 136 -1.15 -5.48 4.48
CA LEU A 136 -1.28 -4.85 5.79
C LEU A 136 -2.75 -4.70 6.21
N LEU A 137 -3.71 -5.37 5.55
CA LEU A 137 -5.15 -5.26 5.85
C LEU A 137 -5.52 -5.54 7.32
N GLU A 138 -4.70 -6.32 8.02
CA GLU A 138 -4.87 -6.64 9.45
C GLU A 138 -4.00 -5.78 10.38
N ALA A 139 -3.23 -4.84 9.84
CA ALA A 139 -2.47 -3.88 10.64
C ALA A 139 -3.40 -2.82 11.26
N THR A 140 -3.08 -2.39 12.47
CA THR A 140 -3.84 -1.39 13.24
C THR A 140 -2.88 -0.46 14.02
N GLY A 141 -3.41 0.61 14.63
CA GLY A 141 -2.71 1.39 15.67
C GLY A 141 -1.95 2.63 15.20
N TYR A 142 -1.74 2.84 13.90
CA TYR A 142 -1.01 4.01 13.38
C TYR A 142 -1.94 4.98 12.66
N GLY A 143 -2.05 6.22 13.16
CA GLY A 143 -2.80 7.30 12.51
C GLY A 143 -4.30 7.05 12.39
N GLU A 144 -4.90 6.38 13.37
CA GLU A 144 -6.32 6.02 13.33
C GLU A 144 -7.25 7.23 13.42
N GLU A 145 -8.23 7.31 12.51
CA GLU A 145 -9.28 8.33 12.55
C GLU A 145 -10.53 7.90 11.78
N THR A 146 -11.70 8.39 12.22
CA THR A 146 -12.95 8.27 11.46
C THR A 146 -13.02 9.41 10.43
N LEU A 147 -13.10 9.04 9.16
CA LEU A 147 -13.12 9.94 8.00
C LEU A 147 -14.55 10.43 7.68
N LEU A 148 -15.53 9.54 7.77
CA LEU A 148 -16.94 9.82 7.49
C LEU A 148 -17.82 8.95 8.41
N MET A 149 -18.95 9.48 8.88
CA MET A 149 -19.85 8.77 9.80
C MET A 149 -21.32 9.03 9.48
N GLU A 150 -22.12 7.98 9.54
CA GLU A 150 -23.57 8.04 9.43
C GLU A 150 -24.24 8.58 10.71
N PRO A 151 -25.40 9.23 10.59
CA PRO A 151 -26.12 9.54 9.35
C PRO A 151 -25.43 10.64 8.54
N LEU A 152 -25.39 10.50 7.21
CA LEU A 152 -24.83 11.51 6.31
C LEU A 152 -25.79 12.70 6.13
N LYS A 153 -25.90 13.52 7.18
CA LYS A 153 -26.75 14.71 7.25
C LYS A 153 -25.96 15.89 7.83
N ASN A 154 -26.35 17.10 7.46
CA ASN A 154 -25.75 18.31 8.03
C ASN A 154 -25.87 18.30 9.56
N GLY A 155 -24.78 18.65 10.24
CA GLY A 155 -24.66 18.68 11.71
C GLY A 155 -24.26 17.37 12.37
N THR A 156 -24.12 16.25 11.63
CA THR A 156 -23.53 15.03 12.19
C THR A 156 -22.08 15.28 12.56
N THR A 157 -21.69 14.98 13.80
CA THR A 157 -20.38 15.32 14.36
C THR A 157 -19.77 14.18 15.16
N TRP A 158 -18.44 14.09 15.17
CA TRP A 158 -17.67 13.19 16.01
C TRP A 158 -16.37 13.83 16.48
N THR A 159 -15.86 13.30 17.59
CA THR A 159 -14.56 13.65 18.14
C THR A 159 -13.54 12.61 17.71
N LEU A 160 -12.42 13.06 17.15
CA LEU A 160 -11.26 12.23 16.83
C LEU A 160 -10.47 11.88 18.09
N LYS A 161 -9.55 10.92 18.00
CA LYS A 161 -8.70 10.52 19.14
C LYS A 161 -7.84 11.66 19.69
N ASP A 162 -7.47 12.61 18.83
CA ASP A 162 -6.69 13.80 19.17
C ASP A 162 -7.56 14.99 19.62
N SER A 163 -8.82 14.72 20.01
CA SER A 163 -9.80 15.70 20.49
C SER A 163 -10.31 16.70 19.45
N ARG A 164 -9.83 16.67 18.19
CA ARG A 164 -10.40 17.49 17.12
C ARG A 164 -11.83 17.06 16.84
N VAL A 165 -12.67 18.02 16.46
CA VAL A 165 -14.07 17.78 16.12
C VAL A 165 -14.23 17.84 14.61
N ARG A 166 -14.90 16.83 14.07
CA ARG A 166 -15.20 16.69 12.65
C ARG A 166 -16.72 16.67 12.45
N THR A 167 -17.20 17.45 11.49
CA THR A 167 -18.64 17.68 11.30
C THR A 167 -18.99 17.64 9.81
N ILE A 168 -20.10 16.99 9.44
CA ILE A 168 -20.71 17.14 8.12
C ILE A 168 -21.36 18.52 8.06
N THR A 169 -20.78 19.46 7.32
CA THR A 169 -21.23 20.85 7.22
C THR A 169 -22.12 21.10 6.00
N ASN A 170 -22.05 20.23 4.99
CA ASN A 170 -22.91 20.27 3.81
C ASN A 170 -23.07 18.86 3.22
N THR A 171 -24.20 18.55 2.61
CA THR A 171 -24.46 17.26 1.94
C THR A 171 -24.66 17.40 0.43
N SER A 172 -24.52 18.61 -0.11
CA SER A 172 -24.76 18.93 -1.53
C SER A 172 -23.92 20.15 -1.97
N ALA A 173 -22.68 20.23 -1.49
CA ALA A 173 -21.74 21.27 -1.90
C ALA A 173 -21.39 21.09 -3.39
N ASP A 174 -21.40 22.18 -4.16
CA ASP A 174 -20.93 22.18 -5.55
C ASP A 174 -19.41 22.28 -5.58
N ILE A 175 -18.74 21.22 -6.00
CA ILE A 175 -17.27 21.15 -6.06
C ILE A 175 -16.82 20.93 -7.49
N MET A 176 -16.06 21.89 -8.00
CA MET A 176 -15.41 21.82 -9.29
C MET A 176 -14.09 21.07 -9.19
N THR A 177 -13.89 20.12 -10.08
CA THR A 177 -12.63 19.40 -10.31
C THR A 177 -12.28 19.46 -11.80
N PRO A 178 -11.06 19.07 -12.21
CA PRO A 178 -10.70 18.96 -13.62
C PRO A 178 -11.63 18.07 -14.45
N THR A 179 -12.31 17.10 -13.82
CA THR A 179 -13.21 16.14 -14.49
C THR A 179 -14.68 16.55 -14.48
N GLY A 180 -15.02 17.68 -13.88
CA GLY A 180 -16.38 18.20 -13.84
C GLY A 180 -16.78 18.79 -12.49
N THR A 181 -18.06 19.16 -12.37
CA THR A 181 -18.62 19.64 -11.11
C THR A 181 -19.48 18.55 -10.48
N PHE A 182 -19.29 18.32 -9.18
CA PHE A 182 -19.99 17.27 -8.44
C PHE A 182 -20.67 17.82 -7.20
N LYS A 183 -21.81 17.22 -6.84
CA LYS A 183 -22.40 17.36 -5.51
C LYS A 183 -21.63 16.49 -4.53
N ALA A 184 -21.14 17.10 -3.46
CA ALA A 184 -20.34 16.42 -2.45
C ALA A 184 -20.86 16.64 -1.03
N ILE A 185 -20.59 15.64 -0.18
CA ILE A 185 -20.63 15.78 1.27
C ILE A 185 -19.37 16.52 1.68
N GLU A 186 -19.53 17.66 2.34
CA GLU A 186 -18.45 18.42 2.94
C GLU A 186 -18.30 18.01 4.41
N VAL A 187 -17.10 17.60 4.77
CA VAL A 187 -16.69 17.28 6.13
C VAL A 187 -15.65 18.30 6.57
N THR A 188 -15.95 19.06 7.62
CA THR A 188 -15.04 20.06 8.19
C THR A 188 -14.43 19.53 9.48
N THR A 189 -13.10 19.59 9.58
CA THR A 189 -12.36 19.37 10.84
C THR A 189 -11.76 20.69 11.30
N VAL A 190 -12.07 21.12 12.52
CA VAL A 190 -11.49 22.33 13.11
C VAL A 190 -10.38 21.94 14.10
N SER A 191 -9.26 22.65 14.04
CA SER A 191 -8.14 22.54 14.95
C SER A 191 -7.73 23.91 15.47
N THR A 192 -6.80 23.96 16.44
CA THR A 192 -6.25 25.21 16.97
C THR A 192 -5.56 26.05 15.89
N ASP A 193 -4.91 25.39 14.93
CA ASP A 193 -4.00 26.04 13.98
C ASP A 193 -4.59 26.16 12.58
N GLY A 194 -5.84 25.73 12.37
CA GLY A 194 -6.46 25.76 11.06
C GLY A 194 -7.70 24.88 10.94
N LYS A 195 -8.19 24.74 9.72
CA LYS A 195 -9.33 23.87 9.38
C LYS A 195 -9.05 23.04 8.13
N ASN A 196 -9.61 21.84 8.10
CA ASN A 196 -9.60 20.96 6.94
C ASN A 196 -11.00 20.81 6.41
N LEU A 197 -11.17 20.83 5.09
CA LEU A 197 -12.41 20.51 4.40
C LEU A 197 -12.16 19.35 3.45
N ASP A 198 -12.89 18.25 3.65
CA ASP A 198 -12.87 17.08 2.77
C ASP A 198 -14.21 16.92 2.07
N TYR A 199 -14.16 16.67 0.78
CA TYR A 199 -15.34 16.59 -0.08
C TYR A 199 -15.47 15.20 -0.67
N TYR A 200 -16.54 14.50 -0.33
CA TYR A 200 -16.83 13.15 -0.82
C TYR A 200 -17.97 13.20 -1.82
N ALA A 201 -17.75 12.71 -3.05
CA ALA A 201 -18.76 12.67 -4.09
C ALA A 201 -19.22 11.24 -4.35
N LYS A 202 -20.52 11.12 -4.69
CA LYS A 202 -21.14 9.84 -5.01
C LYS A 202 -20.39 9.11 -6.13
N ASN A 203 -20.12 7.83 -5.92
CA ASN A 203 -19.40 6.89 -6.79
C ASN A 203 -17.93 7.27 -7.08
N LYS A 204 -17.37 8.26 -6.37
CA LYS A 204 -16.01 8.78 -6.64
C LYS A 204 -15.08 8.77 -5.44
N GLY A 205 -15.60 8.70 -4.21
CA GLY A 205 -14.73 8.82 -3.04
C GLY A 205 -14.46 10.27 -2.69
N LEU A 206 -13.29 10.50 -2.08
CA LEU A 206 -12.73 11.83 -1.83
C LEU A 206 -12.43 12.49 -3.19
N ILE A 207 -12.98 13.68 -3.43
CA ILE A 207 -12.72 14.43 -4.66
C ILE A 207 -11.93 15.70 -4.43
N LYS A 208 -11.87 16.19 -3.19
CA LYS A 208 -11.08 17.36 -2.83
C LYS A 208 -10.78 17.37 -1.34
N SER A 209 -9.58 17.79 -0.98
CA SER A 209 -9.19 18.15 0.40
C SER A 209 -8.58 19.54 0.40
N ILE A 210 -8.89 20.35 1.41
CA ILE A 210 -8.37 21.71 1.58
C ILE A 210 -7.91 21.89 3.03
N TYR A 211 -6.64 22.23 3.22
CA TYR A 211 -6.09 22.70 4.49
C TYR A 211 -5.98 24.21 4.46
N ILE A 212 -6.49 24.89 5.50
CA ILE A 212 -6.45 26.35 5.63
C ILE A 212 -5.85 26.71 6.99
N SER A 213 -4.80 27.52 6.98
CA SER A 213 -4.16 28.08 8.17
C SER A 213 -3.66 29.50 7.89
N GLY A 214 -4.26 30.50 8.54
CA GLY A 214 -4.02 31.92 8.22
C GLY A 214 -4.28 32.20 6.73
N ASP A 215 -3.30 32.78 6.05
CA ASP A 215 -3.33 33.05 4.60
C ASP A 215 -2.90 31.85 3.74
N THR A 216 -2.47 30.75 4.37
CA THR A 216 -2.02 29.56 3.66
C THR A 216 -3.20 28.67 3.35
N GLN A 217 -3.33 28.30 2.07
CA GLN A 217 -4.26 27.30 1.60
C GLN A 217 -3.52 26.26 0.78
N ILE A 218 -3.63 25.00 1.20
CA ILE A 218 -3.10 23.85 0.47
C ILE A 218 -4.30 22.98 0.08
N SER A 219 -4.34 22.52 -1.15
CA SER A 219 -5.46 21.68 -1.61
C SER A 219 -5.03 20.60 -2.58
N SER A 220 -5.75 19.50 -2.55
CA SER A 220 -5.63 18.38 -3.48
C SER A 220 -6.98 18.13 -4.12
N THR A 221 -7.05 18.08 -5.45
CA THR A 221 -8.31 17.93 -6.20
C THR A 221 -8.22 16.76 -7.16
N LEU A 222 -9.21 15.87 -7.14
CA LEU A 222 -9.25 14.69 -8.00
C LEU A 222 -9.33 15.10 -9.47
N SER A 223 -8.28 14.75 -10.21
CA SER A 223 -8.10 15.07 -11.63
C SER A 223 -8.40 13.89 -12.54
N GLU A 224 -8.27 12.66 -12.07
CA GLU A 224 -8.51 11.47 -12.89
C GLU A 224 -8.79 10.23 -12.02
N ILE A 225 -9.62 9.32 -12.56
CA ILE A 225 -9.79 7.96 -12.05
C ILE A 225 -9.51 7.02 -13.21
N GLU A 226 -8.41 6.27 -13.15
CA GLU A 226 -8.08 5.23 -14.10
C GLU A 226 -8.57 3.89 -13.55
N GLU A 227 -9.46 3.20 -14.27
CA GLU A 227 -9.95 1.86 -13.89
C GLU A 227 -9.21 0.78 -14.68
N ASN A 228 -9.12 -0.42 -14.09
CA ASN A 228 -8.43 -1.59 -14.64
C ASN A 228 -6.92 -1.41 -14.92
N VAL A 229 -6.26 -0.53 -14.17
CA VAL A 229 -4.81 -0.31 -14.26
C VAL A 229 -4.06 -1.00 -13.11
N PRO A 230 -2.92 -1.68 -13.39
CA PRO A 230 -2.04 -2.17 -12.34
C PRO A 230 -1.20 -1.02 -11.75
N GLU A 231 -0.74 -1.20 -10.51
CA GLU A 231 0.38 -0.42 -9.98
C GLU A 231 1.69 -0.95 -10.58
N LYS A 232 2.66 -0.07 -10.81
CA LYS A 232 3.92 -0.40 -11.48
C LYS A 232 5.09 0.05 -10.62
N GLN A 233 6.05 -0.84 -10.39
CA GLN A 233 7.27 -0.57 -9.62
C GLN A 233 8.51 -0.94 -10.40
N ASN A 234 9.51 -0.07 -10.34
CA ASN A 234 10.83 -0.34 -10.89
C ASN A 234 11.68 -1.04 -9.84
N ILE A 235 12.00 -2.31 -10.08
CA ILE A 235 12.69 -3.19 -9.12
C ILE A 235 14.02 -3.66 -9.72
N ASN A 236 15.09 -3.56 -8.94
CA ASN A 236 16.40 -4.07 -9.33
C ASN A 236 16.51 -5.56 -8.99
N PHE A 237 16.67 -6.39 -10.02
CA PHE A 237 17.01 -7.80 -9.89
C PHE A 237 18.48 -8.02 -10.19
N TYR A 238 19.18 -8.70 -9.28
CA TYR A 238 20.62 -8.91 -9.35
C TYR A 238 20.93 -10.32 -9.88
N TYR A 239 22.02 -10.46 -10.65
CA TYR A 239 22.36 -11.70 -11.32
C TYR A 239 23.88 -11.92 -11.29
N PRO A 240 24.36 -13.15 -10.97
CA PRO A 240 25.78 -13.44 -10.97
C PRO A 240 26.29 -13.66 -12.40
N ASN A 241 27.54 -13.31 -12.68
CA ASN A 241 28.24 -13.69 -13.90
C ASN A 241 29.49 -14.48 -13.55
N ILE A 242 29.49 -15.77 -13.86
CA ILE A 242 30.60 -16.67 -13.50
C ILE A 242 31.88 -16.37 -14.29
N ASN A 243 31.77 -15.79 -15.49
CA ASN A 243 32.91 -15.61 -16.39
C ASN A 243 33.83 -14.48 -15.91
N ASP A 244 33.27 -13.43 -15.32
CA ASP A 244 34.03 -12.27 -14.82
C ASP A 244 33.98 -12.12 -13.29
N GLY A 245 33.22 -12.99 -12.60
CA GLY A 245 33.09 -12.99 -11.15
C GLY A 245 32.31 -11.79 -10.59
N LYS A 246 31.50 -11.10 -11.41
CA LYS A 246 30.77 -9.90 -11.00
C LYS A 246 29.27 -10.14 -10.86
N ILE A 247 28.60 -9.23 -10.16
CA ILE A 247 27.14 -9.19 -10.07
C ILE A 247 26.63 -8.05 -10.95
N TYR A 248 25.69 -8.39 -11.82
CA TYR A 248 24.97 -7.44 -12.65
C TYR A 248 23.59 -7.19 -12.06
N TYR A 249 22.95 -6.08 -12.41
CA TYR A 249 21.53 -5.88 -12.11
C TYR A 249 20.76 -5.35 -13.31
N LYS A 250 19.48 -5.71 -13.39
CA LYS A 250 18.51 -5.11 -14.31
C LYS A 250 17.38 -4.49 -13.52
N ASN A 251 17.10 -3.22 -13.81
CA ASN A 251 15.86 -2.59 -13.38
C ASN A 251 14.72 -3.10 -14.27
N LYS A 252 13.72 -3.73 -13.65
CA LYS A 252 12.52 -4.24 -14.32
C LYS A 252 11.29 -3.50 -13.81
N GLU A 253 10.40 -3.10 -14.73
CA GLU A 253 9.07 -2.64 -14.37
C GLU A 253 8.20 -3.86 -14.05
N VAL A 254 7.81 -3.99 -12.78
CA VAL A 254 6.95 -5.06 -12.27
C VAL A 254 5.56 -4.48 -12.03
N SER A 255 4.54 -5.16 -12.54
CA SER A 255 3.14 -4.76 -12.39
C SER A 255 2.45 -5.55 -11.29
N PHE A 256 1.65 -4.87 -10.47
CA PHE A 256 0.82 -5.45 -9.41
C PHE A 256 -0.65 -5.06 -9.59
N ARG A 257 -1.50 -6.06 -9.75
CA ARG A 257 -2.95 -5.91 -9.61
C ARG A 257 -3.38 -6.02 -8.16
N THR A 258 -4.56 -5.48 -7.85
CA THR A 258 -5.12 -5.58 -6.51
C THR A 258 -5.19 -7.04 -6.06
N ASN A 259 -4.82 -7.31 -4.81
CA ASN A 259 -4.77 -8.65 -4.21
C ASN A 259 -3.73 -9.62 -4.78
N GLU A 260 -2.90 -9.24 -5.76
CA GLU A 260 -1.79 -10.11 -6.16
C GLU A 260 -0.79 -10.29 -5.02
N ILE A 261 -0.33 -11.53 -4.84
CA ILE A 261 0.60 -11.87 -3.77
C ILE A 261 2.01 -11.43 -4.18
N THR A 262 2.55 -10.40 -3.51
CA THR A 262 3.84 -9.77 -3.86
C THR A 262 4.95 -10.78 -4.10
N ARG A 263 5.17 -11.71 -3.15
CA ARG A 263 6.23 -12.73 -3.26
C ARG A 263 6.09 -13.62 -4.49
N LYS A 264 4.87 -13.89 -4.98
CA LYS A 264 4.65 -14.68 -6.19
C LYS A 264 5.02 -13.87 -7.42
N VAL A 265 4.56 -12.62 -7.51
CA VAL A 265 4.89 -11.70 -8.61
C VAL A 265 6.40 -11.47 -8.71
N LEU A 266 7.07 -11.20 -7.58
CA LEU A 266 8.53 -11.03 -7.55
C LEU A 266 9.29 -12.30 -7.94
N ALA A 267 8.82 -13.48 -7.50
CA ALA A 267 9.43 -14.75 -7.89
C ALA A 267 9.35 -14.97 -9.40
N GLU A 268 8.19 -14.75 -10.01
CA GLU A 268 8.02 -14.89 -11.46
C GLU A 268 8.87 -13.88 -12.23
N ALA A 269 8.87 -12.60 -11.82
CA ALA A 269 9.74 -11.58 -12.42
C ALA A 269 11.23 -11.93 -12.32
N TYR A 270 11.67 -12.61 -11.25
CA TYR A 270 13.08 -12.98 -11.09
C TYR A 270 13.49 -14.18 -11.96
N LYS A 271 12.54 -15.08 -12.27
CA LYS A 271 12.75 -16.26 -13.14
C LYS A 271 12.94 -15.89 -14.61
N GLU A 272 12.37 -14.76 -15.04
CA GLU A 272 12.51 -14.28 -16.41
C GLU A 272 13.98 -14.09 -16.78
N GLU A 273 14.38 -14.75 -17.87
CA GLU A 273 15.73 -14.67 -18.41
C GLU A 273 16.02 -13.28 -18.97
N VAL A 274 17.09 -12.65 -18.50
CA VAL A 274 17.47 -11.28 -18.90
C VAL A 274 18.60 -11.27 -19.92
N ASN A 275 19.55 -12.20 -19.79
CA ASN A 275 20.70 -12.34 -20.68
C ASN A 275 21.28 -13.75 -20.53
N ASN A 276 21.60 -14.40 -21.65
CA ASN A 276 22.14 -15.77 -21.69
C ASN A 276 23.56 -15.90 -21.12
N GLN A 277 24.28 -14.79 -20.93
CA GLN A 277 25.60 -14.75 -20.31
C GLN A 277 25.54 -14.66 -18.77
N LEU A 278 24.37 -14.34 -18.22
CA LEU A 278 24.17 -14.20 -16.78
C LEU A 278 23.60 -15.48 -16.18
N GLY A 279 23.99 -15.70 -14.94
CA GLY A 279 23.49 -16.77 -14.12
C GLY A 279 22.04 -16.59 -13.74
N LYS A 280 21.29 -17.68 -13.78
CA LYS A 280 19.94 -17.75 -13.22
C LYS A 280 20.05 -17.77 -11.69
N VAL A 281 19.27 -16.92 -11.02
CA VAL A 281 19.15 -16.92 -9.55
C VAL A 281 17.97 -17.75 -9.10
N PHE A 282 16.82 -17.66 -9.75
CA PHE A 282 15.68 -18.54 -9.52
C PHE A 282 15.51 -19.50 -10.68
N SER A 283 15.34 -20.78 -10.36
CA SER A 283 14.94 -21.79 -11.33
C SER A 283 13.43 -21.71 -11.61
N PRO A 284 12.91 -22.36 -12.66
CA PRO A 284 11.47 -22.41 -12.92
C PRO A 284 10.66 -22.93 -11.71
N ASN A 285 11.22 -23.87 -10.96
CA ASN A 285 10.57 -24.48 -9.79
C ASN A 285 10.84 -23.74 -8.48
N THR A 286 11.73 -22.74 -8.47
CA THR A 286 11.97 -21.94 -7.27
C THR A 286 10.71 -21.19 -6.88
N GLN A 287 10.34 -21.23 -5.60
CA GLN A 287 9.20 -20.52 -5.04
C GLN A 287 9.65 -19.76 -3.79
N ILE A 288 9.09 -18.57 -3.61
CA ILE A 288 9.17 -17.85 -2.35
C ILE A 288 7.96 -18.25 -1.50
N ASN A 289 8.18 -19.04 -0.45
CA ASN A 289 7.15 -19.48 0.49
C ASN A 289 6.67 -18.30 1.36
N SER A 290 7.61 -17.50 1.87
CA SER A 290 7.31 -16.28 2.63
C SER A 290 8.35 -15.19 2.35
N LEU A 291 7.92 -13.93 2.40
CA LEU A 291 8.75 -12.76 2.20
C LEU A 291 8.14 -11.60 2.98
N TYR A 292 8.88 -11.04 3.93
CA TYR A 292 8.39 -9.93 4.72
C TYR A 292 9.52 -9.11 5.34
N LEU A 293 9.23 -7.84 5.65
CA LEU A 293 10.03 -7.00 6.53
C LEU A 293 9.54 -7.17 7.97
N ASN A 294 10.40 -7.68 8.85
CA ASN A 294 10.06 -7.88 10.25
C ASN A 294 10.20 -6.57 11.05
N ASN A 295 9.69 -6.56 12.29
CA ASN A 295 9.74 -5.40 13.19
C ASN A 295 11.18 -4.99 13.58
N ASP A 296 12.16 -5.87 13.42
CA ASP A 296 13.59 -5.56 13.57
C ASP A 296 14.20 -4.86 12.34
N GLN A 297 13.36 -4.52 11.35
CA GLN A 297 13.74 -3.89 10.08
C GLN A 297 14.66 -4.77 9.22
N HIS A 298 14.60 -6.09 9.38
CA HIS A 298 15.32 -7.05 8.54
C HIS A 298 14.36 -7.84 7.64
N VAL A 299 14.86 -8.26 6.48
CA VAL A 299 14.07 -9.05 5.53
C VAL A 299 14.16 -10.51 5.91
N TYR A 300 13.02 -11.19 5.90
CA TYR A 300 12.93 -12.63 6.05
C TYR A 300 12.38 -13.21 4.76
N ILE A 301 13.13 -14.13 4.17
CA ILE A 301 12.75 -14.84 2.96
C ILE A 301 12.87 -16.33 3.18
N ASP A 302 11.78 -17.06 2.91
CA ASP A 302 11.76 -18.51 2.88
C ASP A 302 11.57 -18.98 1.45
N LEU A 303 12.50 -19.80 0.95
CA LEU A 303 12.40 -20.41 -0.38
C LEU A 303 12.07 -21.90 -0.26
N ASN A 304 11.58 -22.50 -1.35
CA ASN A 304 11.37 -23.95 -1.40
C ASN A 304 12.67 -24.73 -1.62
N GLN A 305 12.61 -26.05 -1.44
CA GLN A 305 13.78 -26.94 -1.56
C GLN A 305 14.45 -26.90 -2.95
N ASP A 306 13.68 -26.60 -3.99
CA ASP A 306 14.17 -26.60 -5.37
C ASP A 306 15.24 -25.53 -5.59
N PHE A 307 15.23 -24.44 -4.80
CA PHE A 307 16.30 -23.44 -4.79
C PHE A 307 17.68 -24.07 -4.53
N ILE A 308 17.79 -25.04 -3.62
CA ILE A 308 19.07 -25.74 -3.39
C ILE A 308 19.30 -26.83 -4.44
N LYS A 309 18.29 -27.64 -4.74
CA LYS A 309 18.44 -28.83 -5.58
C LYS A 309 18.83 -28.51 -7.01
N GLU A 310 18.27 -27.43 -7.55
CA GLU A 310 18.41 -27.07 -8.96
C GLU A 310 19.53 -26.06 -9.19
N MET A 311 20.07 -25.48 -8.11
CA MET A 311 21.24 -24.62 -8.14
C MET A 311 22.46 -25.39 -7.64
N GLN A 312 22.88 -26.38 -8.43
CA GLN A 312 24.14 -27.08 -8.20
C GLN A 312 25.30 -26.25 -8.73
N ALA A 313 25.73 -25.30 -7.89
CA ALA A 313 26.85 -24.42 -8.12
C ALA A 313 28.04 -24.85 -7.25
N GLY A 314 29.28 -24.64 -7.73
CA GLY A 314 30.43 -24.66 -6.82
C GLY A 314 30.37 -23.48 -5.84
N ALA A 315 31.02 -23.63 -4.67
CA ALA A 315 30.98 -22.66 -3.56
C ALA A 315 31.13 -21.17 -3.96
N PRO A 316 32.04 -20.78 -4.89
CA PRO A 316 32.17 -19.38 -5.29
C PRO A 316 30.93 -18.85 -6.01
N TYR A 317 30.35 -19.64 -6.91
CA TYR A 317 29.19 -19.22 -7.69
C TYR A 317 27.90 -19.24 -6.84
N GLU A 318 27.78 -20.20 -5.93
CA GLU A 318 26.72 -20.24 -4.92
C GLU A 318 26.73 -18.98 -4.04
N THR A 319 27.92 -18.53 -3.62
CA THR A 319 28.06 -17.27 -2.88
C THR A 319 27.49 -16.07 -3.67
N MET A 320 27.73 -16.01 -4.98
CA MET A 320 27.22 -14.92 -5.82
C MET A 320 25.69 -15.00 -6.01
N ILE A 321 25.13 -16.21 -6.09
CA ILE A 321 23.67 -16.43 -6.12
C ILE A 321 23.04 -15.91 -4.82
N LEU A 322 23.57 -16.31 -3.67
CA LEU A 322 23.09 -15.85 -2.37
C LEU A 322 23.21 -14.33 -2.22
N GLN A 323 24.31 -13.74 -2.68
CA GLN A 323 24.48 -12.29 -2.69
C GLN A 323 23.46 -11.60 -3.61
N SER A 324 23.10 -12.22 -4.74
CA SER A 324 22.07 -11.71 -5.64
C SER A 324 20.67 -11.75 -5.01
N VAL A 325 20.34 -12.81 -4.25
CA VAL A 325 19.12 -12.86 -3.42
C VAL A 325 19.12 -11.74 -2.38
N ALA A 326 20.22 -11.60 -1.63
CA ALA A 326 20.34 -10.58 -0.60
C ALA A 326 20.19 -9.17 -1.18
N ASN A 327 20.86 -8.87 -2.29
CA ASN A 327 20.80 -7.57 -2.94
C ASN A 327 19.40 -7.25 -3.48
N THR A 328 18.73 -8.19 -4.16
CA THR A 328 17.38 -7.97 -4.71
C THR A 328 16.38 -7.67 -3.60
N PHE A 329 16.23 -8.58 -2.63
CA PHE A 329 15.18 -8.44 -1.61
C PHE A 329 15.54 -7.44 -0.52
N GLY A 330 16.82 -7.32 -0.16
CA GLY A 330 17.28 -6.28 0.76
C GLY A 330 17.07 -4.89 0.19
N GLN A 331 17.38 -4.65 -1.09
CA GLN A 331 17.08 -3.38 -1.75
C GLN A 331 15.58 -3.13 -1.87
N TYR A 332 14.78 -4.12 -2.27
CA TYR A 332 13.33 -3.96 -2.40
C TYR A 332 12.67 -3.49 -1.09
N TYR A 333 13.17 -3.96 0.06
CA TYR A 333 12.67 -3.58 1.39
C TYR A 333 13.44 -2.45 2.08
N HIS A 334 14.47 -1.88 1.45
CA HIS A 334 15.40 -0.92 2.06
C HIS A 334 16.04 -1.42 3.37
N SER A 335 16.42 -2.70 3.43
CA SER A 335 17.11 -3.34 4.55
C SER A 335 18.53 -3.74 4.16
N ASP A 336 19.46 -3.72 5.11
CA ASP A 336 20.85 -4.16 4.93
C ASP A 336 21.05 -5.65 5.23
N ARG A 337 20.03 -6.33 5.77
CA ARG A 337 20.09 -7.75 6.17
C ARG A 337 18.93 -8.57 5.64
N VAL A 338 19.26 -9.77 5.18
CA VAL A 338 18.32 -10.76 4.66
C VAL A 338 18.55 -12.11 5.35
N TYR A 339 17.55 -12.57 6.08
CA TYR A 339 17.50 -13.89 6.70
C TYR A 339 16.87 -14.88 5.72
N LEU A 340 17.67 -15.83 5.25
CA LEU A 340 17.25 -16.85 4.30
C LEU A 340 17.00 -18.19 5.01
N THR A 341 15.83 -18.77 4.75
CA THR A 341 15.50 -20.15 5.13
C THR A 341 15.01 -20.94 3.92
N ILE A 342 15.05 -22.27 4.04
CA ILE A 342 14.52 -23.21 3.04
C ILE A 342 13.48 -24.09 3.72
N ASN A 343 12.22 -23.99 3.28
CA ASN A 343 11.08 -24.67 3.92
C ASN A 343 11.05 -24.49 5.46
N ASN A 344 11.32 -23.29 5.93
CA ASN A 344 11.47 -22.87 7.33
C ASN A 344 12.66 -23.48 8.10
N ASN A 345 13.59 -24.13 7.41
CA ASN A 345 14.85 -24.62 8.00
C ASN A 345 16.01 -23.69 7.63
N PRO A 346 17.08 -23.62 8.46
CA PRO A 346 18.30 -22.90 8.09
C PRO A 346 18.81 -23.33 6.71
N TYR A 347 19.41 -22.41 5.96
CA TYR A 347 19.98 -22.72 4.66
C TYR A 347 21.20 -23.64 4.82
N GLU A 348 21.19 -24.77 4.13
CA GLU A 348 22.30 -25.72 4.12
C GLU A 348 22.42 -26.37 2.74
N SER A 349 23.58 -26.19 2.11
CA SER A 349 23.95 -26.80 0.84
C SER A 349 25.19 -27.69 1.03
N GLY A 350 25.71 -28.24 -0.07
CA GLY A 350 26.98 -28.98 -0.06
C GLY A 350 28.22 -28.12 0.22
N HIS A 351 28.11 -26.79 0.19
CA HIS A 351 29.25 -25.87 0.33
C HIS A 351 29.06 -24.78 1.38
N ILE A 352 27.82 -24.32 1.60
CA ILE A 352 27.51 -23.19 2.47
C ILE A 352 26.44 -23.61 3.47
N SER A 353 26.62 -23.21 4.72
CA SER A 353 25.62 -23.33 5.78
C SER A 353 25.41 -21.96 6.40
N ILE A 354 24.16 -21.52 6.47
CA ILE A 354 23.74 -20.29 7.15
C ILE A 354 22.94 -20.73 8.37
N LYS A 355 23.54 -20.60 9.56
CA LYS A 355 22.94 -21.06 10.80
C LYS A 355 21.78 -20.17 11.21
N LYS A 356 20.95 -20.68 12.12
CA LYS A 356 19.87 -19.90 12.72
C LYS A 356 20.41 -18.60 13.33
N GLY A 357 19.88 -17.46 12.90
CA GLY A 357 20.29 -16.13 13.35
C GLY A 357 21.42 -15.49 12.54
N GLU A 358 22.07 -16.24 11.65
CA GLU A 358 22.94 -15.68 10.63
C GLU A 358 22.11 -15.12 9.48
N TYR A 359 22.67 -14.15 8.77
CA TYR A 359 22.01 -13.40 7.71
C TYR A 359 22.97 -13.14 6.55
N LEU A 360 22.39 -12.92 5.38
CA LEU A 360 23.08 -12.39 4.22
C LEU A 360 23.08 -10.87 4.31
N LYS A 361 24.27 -10.27 4.19
CA LYS A 361 24.42 -8.82 4.16
C LYS A 361 24.21 -8.30 2.74
N VAL A 362 23.47 -7.20 2.59
CA VAL A 362 23.35 -6.50 1.31
C VAL A 362 24.70 -5.88 0.94
N GLY A 363 25.16 -6.17 -0.27
CA GLY A 363 26.47 -5.79 -0.79
C GLY A 363 26.37 -5.25 -2.21
N LEU A 364 26.34 -3.92 -2.34
CA LEU A 364 26.19 -3.22 -3.62
C LEU A 364 27.52 -2.67 -4.16
N GLN A 365 28.64 -3.16 -3.65
CA GLN A 365 29.95 -2.77 -4.17
C GLN A 365 30.24 -3.56 -5.45
N ASN A 366 30.82 -2.90 -6.45
CA ASN A 366 31.22 -3.51 -7.73
C ASN A 366 30.07 -4.19 -8.51
N ILE A 367 28.82 -3.75 -8.31
CA ILE A 367 27.68 -4.16 -9.14
C ILE A 367 27.68 -3.39 -10.46
N ILE A 368 27.22 -4.03 -11.54
CA ILE A 368 27.17 -3.41 -12.87
C ILE A 368 25.73 -3.37 -13.37
N GLU A 369 25.26 -2.19 -13.78
CA GLU A 369 23.97 -2.08 -14.45
C GLU A 369 24.03 -2.70 -15.85
N MET A 370 23.04 -3.53 -16.14
CA MET A 370 22.79 -4.02 -17.48
C MET A 370 22.16 -2.91 -18.34
N LYS A 371 22.95 -2.38 -19.26
CA LYS A 371 22.44 -1.47 -20.29
C LYS A 371 21.39 -2.16 -21.14
#